data_AF-A0A1Y1XR34-F1
#
_entry.id   AF-A0A1Y1XR34-F1
#
_cell.length_a   1.000
_cell.length_b   1.000
_cell.length_c   1.000
_cell.angle_alpha   90.00
_cell.angle_beta   90.00
_cell.angle_gamma   90.00
#
_symmetry.space_group_name_H-M   'P 1'
#
loop_
_entity.id
_entity.type
_entity.pdbx_description
1 polymer ?
#
loop_
_entity_poly.entity_id
_entity_poly.type
_entity_poly.pdbx_seq_one_letter_code
_entity_poly.pdbx_strand_id
1 'polypeptide(L)'
;MKCLGSYIILTLLSIVSVFSAPPSRYLERNVEIGDFKYHLYSDGKATIYKVLEDDLEEVTIPGSIEYNHKYYLVNEIAAKTFTNKSIYKIIVDSSNTDLLIKKNAFYETRLCKEFAVYSQYVSAEIGGFSGIGNYVQFLGAGIPHLVDTYSEKLLKKWNLPVRKNYQYVKDSERNEELIKLGEKVQETFGHYDNAAYPNSVANVMFMGVGSSEGLSRLYRVIAITMGIPDDEVLAGGDNIHFSWNYVKINIGKGKKWYILDIIKTTEWNVYKGFTTDAKKVEYLKSFYGEYYDIKASNFVIFNNRYNYPYESRYNYNLTENFNSWLSRNNGGIRA
;
A
#
# COMPACT_ATOMS: atom_id res chain seq x y z
N MET A 1 -15.36 32.60 -37.51
CA MET A 1 -14.66 31.34 -37.14
C MET A 1 -13.15 31.57 -37.03
N LYS A 2 -12.66 32.39 -36.09
CA LYS A 2 -11.23 32.69 -35.92
C LYS A 2 -10.56 31.91 -34.77
N CYS A 3 -11.34 31.22 -33.93
CA CYS A 3 -10.81 30.52 -32.74
C CYS A 3 -10.49 29.04 -32.98
N LEU A 4 -11.05 28.40 -34.01
CA LEU A 4 -10.84 26.96 -34.24
C LEU A 4 -9.38 26.64 -34.64
N GLY A 5 -8.76 27.50 -35.44
CA GLY A 5 -7.36 27.34 -35.85
C GLY A 5 -6.37 27.46 -34.68
N SER A 6 -6.67 28.33 -33.70
CA SER A 6 -5.83 28.51 -32.51
C SER A 6 -5.80 27.26 -31.62
N TYR A 7 -6.94 26.56 -31.47
CA TYR A 7 -6.99 25.31 -30.70
C TYR A 7 -6.22 24.17 -31.37
N ILE A 8 -6.29 24.06 -32.70
CA ILE A 8 -5.57 23.03 -33.45
C ILE A 8 -4.05 23.24 -33.33
N ILE A 9 -3.58 24.48 -33.43
CA ILE A 9 -2.16 24.83 -33.28
C ILE A 9 -1.68 24.58 -31.84
N LEU A 10 -2.47 24.93 -30.82
CA LEU A 10 -2.11 24.66 -29.42
C LEU A 10 -2.01 23.16 -29.12
N THR A 11 -2.93 22.37 -29.68
CA THR A 11 -2.94 20.90 -29.55
C THR A 11 -1.73 20.30 -30.26
N LEU A 12 -1.40 20.76 -31.46
CA LEU A 12 -0.20 20.32 -32.21
C LEU A 12 1.10 20.71 -31.49
N LEU A 13 1.20 21.92 -30.93
CA LEU A 13 2.36 22.35 -30.13
C LEU A 13 2.51 21.52 -28.85
N SER A 14 1.40 21.17 -28.20
CA SER A 14 1.41 20.30 -27.02
C SER A 14 1.89 18.89 -27.38
N ILE A 15 1.45 18.35 -28.52
CA ILE A 15 1.91 17.06 -29.03
C ILE A 15 3.40 17.10 -29.41
N VAL A 16 3.86 18.15 -30.09
CA VAL A 16 5.28 18.33 -30.44
C VAL A 16 6.14 18.46 -29.18
N SER A 17 5.66 19.13 -28.13
CA SER A 17 6.40 19.23 -26.85
C SER A 17 6.61 17.87 -26.18
N VAL A 18 5.61 16.97 -26.28
CA VAL A 18 5.68 15.58 -25.79
C VAL A 18 6.65 14.74 -26.63
N PHE A 19 6.71 14.96 -27.94
CA PHE A 19 7.67 14.29 -28.84
C PHE A 19 9.08 14.93 -28.86
N SER A 20 9.23 16.15 -28.36
CA SER A 20 10.53 16.85 -28.25
C SER A 20 11.25 16.63 -26.93
N ALA A 21 10.66 15.87 -26.00
CA ALA A 21 11.42 15.34 -24.87
C ALA A 21 12.57 14.51 -25.45
N PRO A 22 13.84 14.91 -25.26
CA PRO A 22 14.94 14.16 -25.82
C PRO A 22 14.86 12.73 -25.26
N PRO A 23 14.87 11.68 -26.10
CA PRO A 23 14.92 10.32 -25.59
C PRO A 23 16.15 10.24 -24.69
N SER A 24 16.01 9.72 -23.47
CA SER A 24 17.13 9.50 -22.56
C SER A 24 18.12 8.54 -23.24
N ARG A 25 19.07 9.11 -23.99
CA ARG A 25 20.08 8.33 -24.70
C ARG A 25 21.04 7.83 -23.64
N TYR A 26 21.24 6.51 -23.67
CA TYR A 26 22.29 5.85 -22.90
C TYR A 26 23.62 6.55 -23.21
N LEU A 27 24.30 6.96 -22.17
CA LEU A 27 25.67 7.45 -22.25
C LEU A 27 26.64 6.27 -22.25
N GLU A 28 26.44 5.34 -21.32
CA GLU A 28 27.24 4.13 -21.17
C GLU A 28 26.33 2.97 -20.77
N ARG A 29 26.61 1.78 -21.30
CA ARG A 29 25.89 0.56 -20.93
C ARG A 29 26.87 -0.42 -20.29
N ASN A 30 26.44 -1.05 -19.20
CA ASN A 30 27.23 -2.04 -18.47
C ASN A 30 28.37 -1.46 -17.61
N VAL A 31 28.12 -0.33 -16.95
CA VAL A 31 29.03 0.19 -15.92
C VAL A 31 28.90 -0.66 -14.67
N GLU A 32 30.01 -1.15 -14.13
CA GLU A 32 30.06 -2.01 -12.95
C GLU A 32 30.62 -1.23 -11.76
N ILE A 33 29.84 -1.07 -10.70
CA ILE A 33 30.22 -0.35 -9.48
C ILE A 33 29.61 -1.07 -8.28
N GLY A 34 30.45 -1.52 -7.35
CA GLY A 34 30.00 -2.32 -6.20
C GLY A 34 29.32 -3.60 -6.65
N ASP A 35 28.17 -3.94 -6.04
CA ASP A 35 27.44 -5.19 -6.31
C ASP A 35 26.58 -5.17 -7.59
N PHE A 36 26.65 -4.10 -8.39
CA PHE A 36 25.67 -3.81 -9.43
C PHE A 36 26.26 -3.47 -10.79
N LYS A 37 25.47 -3.74 -11.84
CA LYS A 37 25.62 -3.12 -13.16
C LYS A 37 24.56 -2.08 -13.44
N TYR A 38 24.99 -0.99 -14.08
CA TYR A 38 24.20 0.19 -14.36
C TYR A 38 24.12 0.52 -15.86
N HIS A 39 22.97 1.05 -16.24
CA HIS A 39 22.84 1.88 -17.43
C HIS A 39 22.94 3.35 -17.00
N LEU A 40 23.85 4.11 -17.63
CA LEU A 40 24.01 5.54 -17.37
C LEU A 40 23.33 6.35 -18.46
N TYR A 41 22.65 7.42 -18.08
CA TYR A 41 21.92 8.29 -18.99
C TYR A 41 22.54 9.68 -19.04
N SER A 42 22.39 10.32 -20.20
CA SER A 42 22.93 11.66 -20.46
C SER A 42 22.37 12.74 -19.53
N ASP A 43 21.16 12.54 -19.00
CA ASP A 43 20.49 13.41 -18.02
C ASP A 43 20.99 13.26 -16.58
N GLY A 44 22.03 12.45 -16.35
CA GLY A 44 22.61 12.26 -15.02
C GLY A 44 21.86 11.23 -14.17
N LYS A 45 21.05 10.36 -14.80
CA LYS A 45 20.39 9.24 -14.13
C LYS A 45 21.10 7.92 -14.35
N ALA A 46 20.84 6.97 -13.45
CA ALA A 46 21.32 5.61 -13.51
C ALA A 46 20.21 4.60 -13.18
N THR A 47 20.15 3.54 -13.97
CA THR A 47 19.28 2.38 -13.72
C THR A 47 20.14 1.19 -13.31
N ILE A 48 19.86 0.58 -12.15
CA ILE A 48 20.40 -0.74 -11.81
C ILE A 48 19.66 -1.76 -12.66
N TYR A 49 20.38 -2.58 -13.42
CA TYR A 49 19.75 -3.62 -14.25
C TYR A 49 20.26 -5.04 -13.98
N LYS A 50 21.30 -5.19 -13.14
CA LYS A 50 21.81 -6.50 -12.73
C LYS A 50 22.53 -6.42 -11.38
N VAL A 51 22.35 -7.45 -10.54
CA VAL A 51 23.23 -7.76 -9.40
C VAL A 51 24.32 -8.74 -9.85
N LEU A 52 25.56 -8.46 -9.49
CA LEU A 52 26.73 -9.26 -9.88
C LEU A 52 26.69 -10.65 -9.24
N GLU A 53 26.66 -10.68 -7.91
CA GLU A 53 26.71 -11.90 -7.12
C GLU A 53 25.34 -12.59 -7.04
N ASP A 54 25.33 -13.92 -6.97
CA ASP A 54 24.11 -14.71 -6.83
C ASP A 54 23.63 -14.81 -5.38
N ASP A 55 24.57 -14.82 -4.43
CA ASP A 55 24.32 -14.93 -3.00
C ASP A 55 24.98 -13.76 -2.25
N LEU A 56 24.17 -12.97 -1.54
CA LEU A 56 24.63 -11.82 -0.75
C LEU A 56 23.94 -11.81 0.62
N GLU A 57 24.71 -11.49 1.67
CA GLU A 57 24.13 -11.27 3.00
C GLU A 57 23.35 -9.95 3.04
N GLU A 58 23.94 -8.88 2.50
CA GLU A 58 23.33 -7.56 2.47
C GLU A 58 23.67 -6.87 1.15
N VAL A 59 22.72 -6.12 0.61
CA VAL A 59 22.95 -5.23 -0.52
C VAL A 59 22.31 -3.86 -0.26
N THR A 60 23.06 -2.79 -0.53
CA THR A 60 22.58 -1.41 -0.38
C THR A 60 22.44 -0.74 -1.74
N ILE A 61 21.22 -0.35 -2.10
CA ILE A 61 20.90 0.46 -3.27
C ILE A 61 21.24 1.92 -2.93
N PRO A 62 22.29 2.51 -3.53
CA PRO A 62 22.70 3.87 -3.19
C PRO A 62 21.76 4.91 -3.82
N GLY A 63 21.79 6.16 -3.33
CA GLY A 63 21.11 7.28 -3.98
C GLY A 63 21.81 7.80 -5.24
N SER A 64 23.13 7.63 -5.32
CA SER A 64 23.93 8.01 -6.49
C SER A 64 25.21 7.17 -6.62
N ILE A 65 25.81 7.19 -7.81
CA ILE A 65 27.11 6.58 -8.11
C ILE A 65 28.01 7.59 -8.83
N GLU A 66 29.32 7.46 -8.66
CA GLU A 66 30.31 8.26 -9.38
C GLU A 66 30.93 7.45 -10.53
N TYR A 67 30.92 7.99 -11.75
CA TYR A 67 31.58 7.41 -12.91
C TYR A 67 32.23 8.52 -13.74
N ASN A 68 33.53 8.38 -14.01
CA ASN A 68 34.34 9.39 -14.71
C ASN A 68 34.17 10.81 -14.13
N HIS A 69 34.30 10.94 -12.81
CA HIS A 69 34.17 12.22 -12.07
C HIS A 69 32.81 12.92 -12.20
N LYS A 70 31.76 12.17 -12.59
CA LYS A 70 30.38 12.65 -12.66
C LYS A 70 29.48 11.77 -11.79
N TYR A 71 28.62 12.42 -11.02
CA TYR A 71 27.58 11.73 -10.24
C TYR A 71 26.34 11.45 -11.10
N TYR A 72 25.80 10.24 -10.93
CA TYR A 72 24.54 9.81 -11.52
C TYR A 72 23.58 9.39 -10.42
N LEU A 73 22.38 9.94 -10.44
CA LEU A 73 21.32 9.61 -9.48
C LEU A 73 20.74 8.24 -9.83
N VAL A 74 20.77 7.31 -8.89
CA VAL A 74 20.17 5.99 -9.05
C VAL A 74 18.67 6.15 -8.85
N ASN A 75 17.89 6.09 -9.93
CA ASN A 75 16.46 6.41 -9.88
C ASN A 75 15.57 5.25 -10.33
N GLU A 76 16.15 4.14 -10.77
CA GLU A 76 15.38 2.99 -11.24
C GLU A 76 16.09 1.66 -10.94
N ILE A 77 15.30 0.66 -10.53
CA ILE A 77 15.67 -0.75 -10.53
C ILE A 77 14.90 -1.40 -11.66
N ALA A 78 15.61 -1.88 -12.68
CA ALA A 78 15.01 -2.48 -13.86
C ALA A 78 14.30 -3.79 -13.53
N ALA A 79 13.41 -4.20 -14.43
CA ALA A 79 12.74 -5.49 -14.34
C ALA A 79 13.78 -6.62 -14.30
N LYS A 80 13.53 -7.63 -13.45
CA LYS A 80 14.36 -8.82 -13.27
C LYS A 80 15.78 -8.59 -12.72
N THR A 81 16.08 -7.41 -12.19
CA THR A 81 17.41 -7.07 -11.65
C THR A 81 17.88 -8.06 -10.57
N PHE A 82 16.98 -8.45 -9.66
CA PHE A 82 17.25 -9.34 -8.52
C PHE A 82 16.63 -10.73 -8.70
N THR A 83 16.27 -11.11 -9.94
CA THR A 83 15.58 -12.37 -10.18
C THR A 83 16.45 -13.58 -9.81
N ASN A 84 15.89 -14.52 -9.06
CA ASN A 84 16.55 -15.75 -8.58
C ASN A 84 17.81 -15.53 -7.73
N LYS A 85 18.02 -14.32 -7.20
CA LYS A 85 19.13 -14.03 -6.29
C LYS A 85 18.79 -14.48 -4.87
N SER A 86 19.77 -14.98 -4.12
CA SER A 86 19.61 -15.24 -2.69
C SER A 86 20.20 -14.06 -1.92
N ILE A 87 19.34 -13.17 -1.43
CA ILE A 87 19.79 -11.97 -0.72
C ILE A 87 19.05 -11.90 0.60
N TYR A 88 19.79 -11.88 1.71
CA TYR A 88 19.17 -11.88 3.04
C TYR A 88 18.58 -10.51 3.40
N LYS A 89 19.30 -9.42 3.11
CA LYS A 89 18.85 -8.05 3.39
C LYS A 89 19.06 -7.11 2.22
N ILE A 90 18.03 -6.33 1.89
CA ILE A 90 18.07 -5.29 0.86
C ILE A 90 17.76 -3.95 1.50
N ILE A 91 18.64 -2.97 1.30
CA ILE A 91 18.52 -1.62 1.85
C ILE A 91 18.41 -0.62 0.70
N VAL A 92 17.36 0.20 0.71
CA VAL A 92 17.32 1.44 -0.09
C VAL A 92 17.82 2.57 0.79
N ASP A 93 19.00 3.09 0.46
CA ASP A 93 19.65 4.12 1.26
C ASP A 93 18.82 5.41 1.31
N SER A 94 18.91 6.10 2.44
CA SER A 94 18.30 7.39 2.72
C SER A 94 18.71 8.51 1.75
N SER A 95 19.88 8.39 1.11
CA SER A 95 20.34 9.34 0.10
C SER A 95 19.55 9.30 -1.20
N ASN A 96 18.74 8.26 -1.43
CA ASN A 96 17.91 8.19 -2.63
C ASN A 96 16.73 9.17 -2.54
N THR A 97 16.51 9.95 -3.60
CA THR A 97 15.49 11.00 -3.64
C THR A 97 14.30 10.70 -4.55
N ASP A 98 14.37 9.66 -5.37
CA ASP A 98 13.31 9.24 -6.31
C ASP A 98 13.67 7.88 -6.93
N LEU A 99 13.23 6.77 -6.32
CA LEU A 99 13.50 5.41 -6.82
C LEU A 99 12.22 4.75 -7.35
N LEU A 100 12.27 4.29 -8.60
CA LEU A 100 11.24 3.45 -9.19
C LEU A 100 11.68 1.97 -9.27
N ILE A 101 10.92 1.10 -8.61
CA ILE A 101 11.07 -0.35 -8.71
C ILE A 101 10.18 -0.88 -9.84
N LYS A 102 10.78 -1.42 -10.89
CA LYS A 102 10.05 -1.99 -12.03
C LYS A 102 9.42 -3.33 -11.70
N LYS A 103 8.40 -3.70 -12.49
CA LYS A 103 7.73 -5.00 -12.38
C LYS A 103 8.74 -6.15 -12.40
N ASN A 104 8.55 -7.13 -11.51
CA ASN A 104 9.41 -8.31 -11.37
C ASN A 104 10.88 -8.00 -11.04
N ALA A 105 11.20 -6.81 -10.53
CA ALA A 105 12.55 -6.49 -10.08
C ALA A 105 13.07 -7.52 -9.07
N PHE A 106 12.22 -7.95 -8.14
CA PHE A 106 12.55 -8.90 -7.05
C PHE A 106 11.89 -10.28 -7.23
N TYR A 107 11.70 -10.71 -8.48
CA TYR A 107 11.02 -11.98 -8.75
C TYR A 107 11.81 -13.20 -8.29
N GLU A 108 11.22 -14.00 -7.40
CA GLU A 108 11.88 -15.15 -6.78
C GLU A 108 13.22 -14.78 -6.11
N THR A 109 13.35 -13.57 -5.56
CA THR A 109 14.49 -13.24 -4.68
C THR A 109 14.35 -14.03 -3.38
N ARG A 110 15.20 -15.05 -3.23
CA ARG A 110 15.13 -16.05 -2.16
C ARG A 110 15.81 -15.53 -0.90
N LEU A 111 15.44 -16.11 0.24
CA LEU A 111 16.03 -15.86 1.57
C LEU A 111 15.90 -14.43 2.11
N CYS A 112 15.33 -13.48 1.35
CA CYS A 112 15.11 -12.12 1.82
C CYS A 112 14.26 -12.09 3.09
N LYS A 113 14.88 -11.63 4.18
CA LYS A 113 14.27 -11.44 5.51
C LYS A 113 13.96 -9.97 5.78
N GLU A 114 14.66 -9.05 5.13
CA GLU A 114 14.48 -7.63 5.36
C GLU A 114 14.60 -6.83 4.06
N PHE A 115 13.60 -5.96 3.84
CA PHE A 115 13.60 -4.94 2.81
C PHE A 115 13.42 -3.58 3.47
N ALA A 116 14.54 -2.91 3.74
CA ALA A 116 14.59 -1.62 4.44
C ALA A 116 14.52 -0.47 3.43
N VAL A 117 13.51 0.38 3.56
CA VAL A 117 13.27 1.55 2.70
C VAL A 117 13.51 2.83 3.50
N TYR A 118 14.77 3.28 3.56
CA TYR A 118 15.12 4.49 4.32
C TYR A 118 14.92 5.77 3.52
N SER A 119 14.93 5.71 2.19
CA SER A 119 14.50 6.81 1.32
C SER A 119 13.01 7.09 1.45
N GLN A 120 12.63 8.37 1.50
CA GLN A 120 11.21 8.78 1.58
C GLN A 120 10.45 8.63 0.27
N TYR A 121 11.14 8.59 -0.88
CA TYR A 121 10.52 8.66 -2.20
C TYR A 121 10.85 7.41 -3.02
N VAL A 122 10.27 6.29 -2.58
CA VAL A 122 10.34 5.01 -3.30
C VAL A 122 8.95 4.66 -3.80
N SER A 123 8.85 4.21 -5.05
CA SER A 123 7.62 3.69 -5.62
C SER A 123 7.87 2.39 -6.37
N ALA A 124 6.84 1.55 -6.52
CA ALA A 124 6.95 0.30 -7.26
C ALA A 124 5.83 0.16 -8.29
N GLU A 125 6.14 -0.40 -9.47
CA GLU A 125 5.12 -0.86 -10.41
C GLU A 125 4.36 -2.07 -9.83
N ILE A 126 3.13 -2.30 -10.30
CA ILE A 126 2.35 -3.48 -9.89
C ILE A 126 3.15 -4.75 -10.23
N GLY A 127 3.42 -5.56 -9.21
CA GLY A 127 4.27 -6.76 -9.32
C GLY A 127 5.77 -6.50 -9.19
N GLY A 128 6.22 -5.32 -8.75
CA GLY A 128 7.64 -5.05 -8.48
C GLY A 128 8.26 -6.04 -7.49
N PHE A 129 7.48 -6.46 -6.50
CA PHE A 129 7.83 -7.43 -5.47
C PHE A 129 7.22 -8.82 -5.69
N SER A 130 6.71 -9.12 -6.91
CA SER A 130 6.06 -10.41 -7.18
C SER A 130 7.00 -11.57 -6.85
N GLY A 131 6.59 -12.48 -5.97
CA GLY A 131 7.42 -13.65 -5.61
C GLY A 131 8.61 -13.32 -4.70
N ILE A 132 8.63 -12.15 -4.05
CA ILE A 132 9.50 -11.94 -2.90
C ILE A 132 9.09 -12.92 -1.80
N GLY A 133 10.06 -13.55 -1.12
CA GLY A 133 9.78 -14.64 -0.18
C GLY A 133 8.81 -14.26 0.94
N ASN A 134 8.06 -15.24 1.47
CA ASN A 134 7.03 -15.02 2.49
C ASN A 134 7.55 -14.67 3.90
N TYR A 135 8.86 -14.46 4.03
CA TYR A 135 9.54 -14.20 5.30
C TYR A 135 10.23 -12.84 5.33
N VAL A 136 9.96 -11.98 4.36
CA VAL A 136 10.52 -10.63 4.29
C VAL A 136 9.79 -9.68 5.24
N GLN A 137 10.51 -8.78 5.91
CA GLN A 137 9.96 -7.63 6.60
C GLN A 137 10.15 -6.37 5.78
N PHE A 138 9.08 -5.63 5.52
CA PHE A 138 9.19 -4.30 4.95
C PHE A 138 9.21 -3.26 6.08
N LEU A 139 10.23 -2.42 6.11
CA LEU A 139 10.41 -1.39 7.14
C LEU A 139 11.07 -0.13 6.60
N GLY A 140 11.05 0.94 7.39
CA GLY A 140 11.75 2.19 7.07
C GLY A 140 10.82 3.36 6.73
N ALA A 141 11.39 4.56 6.71
CA ALA A 141 10.65 5.81 6.55
C ALA A 141 9.97 5.97 5.18
N GLY A 142 10.38 5.20 4.17
CA GLY A 142 9.78 5.20 2.83
C GLY A 142 8.51 4.37 2.67
N ILE A 143 8.18 3.53 3.65
CA ILE A 143 7.02 2.63 3.58
C ILE A 143 5.71 3.39 3.28
N PRO A 144 5.39 4.53 3.96
CA PRO A 144 4.17 5.27 3.66
C PRO A 144 4.04 5.69 2.20
N HIS A 145 5.08 6.28 1.60
CA HIS A 145 5.06 6.72 0.20
C HIS A 145 4.97 5.53 -0.76
N LEU A 146 5.73 4.46 -0.50
CA LEU A 146 5.73 3.26 -1.30
C LEU A 146 4.34 2.60 -1.32
N VAL A 147 3.71 2.44 -0.16
CA VAL A 147 2.37 1.86 -0.02
C VAL A 147 1.29 2.77 -0.64
N ASP A 148 1.33 4.08 -0.39
CA ASP A 148 0.32 5.01 -0.91
C ASP A 148 0.37 5.09 -2.44
N THR A 149 1.56 5.21 -3.02
CA THR A 149 1.72 5.24 -4.50
C THR A 149 1.35 3.90 -5.14
N TYR A 150 1.60 2.77 -4.48
CA TYR A 150 1.16 1.47 -4.96
C TYR A 150 -0.38 1.33 -4.86
N SER A 151 -0.98 1.85 -3.79
CA SER A 151 -2.44 1.90 -3.61
C SER A 151 -3.12 2.68 -4.74
N GLU A 152 -2.55 3.82 -5.17
CA GLU A 152 -3.06 4.56 -6.33
C GLU A 152 -3.02 3.74 -7.63
N LYS A 153 -1.96 2.95 -7.84
CA LYS A 153 -1.83 2.06 -9.00
C LYS A 153 -2.85 0.92 -8.97
N LEU A 154 -3.11 0.36 -7.79
CA LEU A 154 -4.15 -0.66 -7.59
C LEU A 154 -5.55 -0.10 -7.87
N LEU A 155 -5.89 1.06 -7.32
CA LEU A 155 -7.17 1.74 -7.57
C LEU A 155 -7.39 1.99 -9.06
N LYS A 156 -6.37 2.52 -9.76
CA LYS A 156 -6.39 2.69 -11.23
C LYS A 156 -6.61 1.35 -11.96
N LYS A 157 -5.90 0.28 -11.56
CA LYS A 157 -6.06 -1.06 -12.13
C LYS A 157 -7.47 -1.63 -11.92
N TRP A 158 -8.09 -1.34 -10.79
CA TRP A 158 -9.44 -1.81 -10.44
C TRP A 158 -10.58 -0.91 -10.94
N ASN A 159 -10.25 0.16 -11.66
CA ASN A 159 -11.19 1.18 -12.07
C ASN A 159 -12.02 1.71 -10.88
N LEU A 160 -11.29 2.10 -9.84
CA LEU A 160 -11.77 2.77 -8.63
C LEU A 160 -11.15 4.17 -8.54
N PRO A 161 -11.82 5.12 -7.87
CA PRO A 161 -11.32 6.49 -7.80
C PRO A 161 -10.00 6.61 -7.04
N VAL A 162 -9.25 7.67 -7.36
CA VAL A 162 -8.02 8.04 -6.66
C VAL A 162 -8.19 9.47 -6.17
N ARG A 163 -8.01 9.71 -4.87
CA ARG A 163 -8.11 11.04 -4.23
C ARG A 163 -9.42 11.78 -4.57
N LYS A 164 -10.54 11.04 -4.68
CA LYS A 164 -11.86 11.63 -4.95
C LYS A 164 -12.34 12.38 -3.71
N ASN A 165 -12.84 13.60 -3.90
CA ASN A 165 -13.40 14.37 -2.79
C ASN A 165 -14.84 13.90 -2.50
N TYR A 166 -14.99 13.04 -1.49
CA TYR A 166 -16.27 12.48 -1.09
C TYR A 166 -17.23 13.44 -0.37
N GLN A 167 -16.81 14.68 -0.06
CA GLN A 167 -17.70 15.68 0.52
C GLN A 167 -18.84 16.09 -0.44
N TYR A 168 -18.63 15.92 -1.75
CA TYR A 168 -19.57 16.32 -2.80
C TYR A 168 -20.17 15.12 -3.54
N VAL A 169 -20.02 13.91 -2.99
CA VAL A 169 -20.48 12.66 -3.58
C VAL A 169 -21.67 12.13 -2.80
N LYS A 170 -22.64 11.51 -3.48
CA LYS A 170 -23.79 10.90 -2.81
C LYS A 170 -23.35 9.73 -1.94
N ASP A 171 -23.97 9.58 -0.77
CA ASP A 171 -23.69 8.46 0.15
C ASP A 171 -23.84 7.09 -0.54
N SER A 172 -24.82 6.93 -1.44
CA SER A 172 -25.02 5.67 -2.18
C SER A 172 -23.79 5.28 -3.02
N GLU A 173 -23.27 6.24 -3.80
CA GLU A 173 -22.10 6.05 -4.66
C GLU A 173 -20.84 5.79 -3.83
N ARG A 174 -20.64 6.56 -2.75
CA ARG A 174 -19.54 6.33 -1.80
C ARG A 174 -19.59 4.93 -1.20
N ASN A 175 -20.76 4.48 -0.76
CA ASN A 175 -20.93 3.17 -0.15
C ASN A 175 -20.70 2.03 -1.15
N GLU A 176 -21.18 2.17 -2.39
CA GLU A 176 -20.93 1.21 -3.47
C GLU A 176 -19.43 1.09 -3.80
N GLU A 177 -18.71 2.21 -3.89
CA GLU A 177 -17.26 2.22 -4.14
C GLU A 177 -16.47 1.58 -2.98
N LEU A 178 -16.89 1.79 -1.73
CA LEU A 178 -16.31 1.15 -0.54
C LEU A 178 -16.54 -0.37 -0.52
N ILE A 179 -17.70 -0.83 -0.96
CA ILE A 179 -18.03 -2.26 -1.10
C ILE A 179 -17.19 -2.89 -2.21
N LYS A 180 -17.13 -2.24 -3.38
CA LYS A 180 -16.30 -2.68 -4.51
C LYS A 180 -14.82 -2.72 -4.15
N LEU A 181 -14.34 -1.76 -3.34
CA LEU A 181 -12.99 -1.81 -2.80
C LEU A 181 -12.78 -3.06 -1.94
N GLY A 182 -13.73 -3.40 -1.06
CA GLY A 182 -13.64 -4.58 -0.20
C GLY A 182 -13.55 -5.87 -1.01
N GLU A 183 -14.41 -5.99 -2.04
CA GLU A 183 -14.40 -7.09 -3.00
C GLU A 183 -13.03 -7.22 -3.67
N LYS A 184 -12.47 -6.11 -4.18
CA LYS A 184 -11.16 -6.13 -4.86
C LYS A 184 -10.00 -6.46 -3.95
N VAL A 185 -10.05 -6.04 -2.68
CA VAL A 185 -9.06 -6.45 -1.68
C VAL A 185 -9.16 -7.96 -1.42
N GLN A 186 -10.37 -8.49 -1.20
CA GLN A 186 -10.58 -9.93 -0.98
C GLN A 186 -10.15 -10.78 -2.19
N GLU A 187 -10.43 -10.34 -3.42
CA GLU A 187 -10.02 -11.04 -4.64
C GLU A 187 -8.50 -11.03 -4.86
N THR A 188 -7.82 -9.97 -4.42
CA THR A 188 -6.40 -9.75 -4.74
C THR A 188 -5.46 -10.32 -3.67
N PHE A 189 -5.87 -10.31 -2.40
CA PHE A 189 -5.01 -10.65 -1.27
C PHE A 189 -5.57 -11.83 -0.47
N GLY A 190 -4.74 -12.84 -0.21
CA GLY A 190 -5.12 -14.01 0.56
C GLY A 190 -5.06 -13.79 2.07
N HIS A 191 -5.92 -14.49 2.82
CA HIS A 191 -5.82 -14.58 4.28
C HIS A 191 -4.88 -15.74 4.67
N TYR A 192 -3.76 -15.42 5.31
CA TYR A 192 -2.77 -16.39 5.79
C TYR A 192 -1.99 -15.84 6.99
N ASP A 193 -2.31 -16.32 8.19
CA ASP A 193 -1.73 -15.81 9.44
C ASP A 193 -0.27 -16.25 9.69
N ASN A 194 0.24 -17.24 8.96
CA ASN A 194 1.60 -17.77 9.13
C ASN A 194 2.66 -17.05 8.27
N ALA A 195 2.27 -16.01 7.51
CA ALA A 195 3.22 -15.14 6.82
C ALA A 195 4.05 -14.33 7.85
N ALA A 196 5.28 -13.93 7.50
CA ALA A 196 6.04 -13.02 8.37
C ALA A 196 5.40 -11.63 8.37
N TYR A 197 5.29 -11.04 9.57
CA TYR A 197 4.67 -9.73 9.80
C TYR A 197 3.32 -9.58 9.11
N PRO A 198 2.38 -10.52 9.33
CA PRO A 198 1.16 -10.63 8.54
C PRO A 198 0.18 -9.48 8.82
N ASN A 199 0.45 -8.68 9.86
CA ASN A 199 -0.32 -7.50 10.26
C ASN A 199 0.20 -6.20 9.63
N SER A 200 1.32 -6.21 8.89
CA SER A 200 1.92 -5.03 8.22
C SER A 200 1.33 -4.83 6.82
N VAL A 201 0.91 -3.61 6.49
CA VAL A 201 0.28 -3.27 5.20
C VAL A 201 1.23 -3.52 4.03
N ALA A 202 2.51 -3.15 4.16
CA ALA A 202 3.51 -3.38 3.12
C ALA A 202 3.72 -4.88 2.87
N ASN A 203 3.79 -5.67 3.94
CA ASN A 203 3.87 -7.12 3.85
C ASN A 203 2.67 -7.71 3.12
N VAL A 204 1.44 -7.39 3.53
CA VAL A 204 0.23 -7.88 2.86
C VAL A 204 0.20 -7.48 1.39
N MET A 205 0.53 -6.21 1.10
CA MET A 205 0.47 -5.65 -0.24
C MET A 205 1.49 -6.29 -1.21
N PHE A 206 2.69 -6.59 -0.74
CA PHE A 206 3.79 -7.05 -1.60
C PHE A 206 3.94 -8.57 -1.63
N MET A 207 3.62 -9.27 -0.54
CA MET A 207 3.57 -10.73 -0.51
C MET A 207 2.25 -11.29 -1.06
N GLY A 208 1.20 -10.46 -1.12
CA GLY A 208 -0.12 -10.88 -1.58
C GLY A 208 -0.95 -11.62 -0.53
N VAL A 209 -0.46 -11.76 0.70
CA VAL A 209 -1.14 -12.48 1.79
C VAL A 209 -0.89 -11.82 3.14
N GLY A 210 -1.83 -11.92 4.07
CA GLY A 210 -1.67 -11.40 5.43
C GLY A 210 -2.76 -11.88 6.39
N SER A 211 -2.72 -11.40 7.62
CA SER A 211 -3.70 -11.74 8.65
C SER A 211 -4.99 -10.92 8.51
N SER A 212 -5.99 -11.22 9.36
CA SER A 212 -7.19 -10.39 9.45
C SER A 212 -6.87 -8.93 9.76
N GLU A 213 -5.91 -8.68 10.64
CA GLU A 213 -5.47 -7.33 10.99
C GLU A 213 -4.78 -6.64 9.81
N GLY A 214 -3.85 -7.34 9.14
CA GLY A 214 -3.11 -6.77 8.00
C GLY A 214 -4.01 -6.43 6.81
N LEU A 215 -4.95 -7.32 6.49
CA LEU A 215 -5.95 -7.09 5.44
C LEU A 215 -6.87 -5.91 5.79
N SER A 216 -7.31 -5.80 7.03
CA SER A 216 -8.15 -4.68 7.49
C SER A 216 -7.40 -3.34 7.40
N ARG A 217 -6.11 -3.31 7.77
CA ARG A 217 -5.26 -2.12 7.61
C ARG A 217 -5.04 -1.77 6.15
N LEU A 218 -4.80 -2.76 5.30
CA LEU A 218 -4.64 -2.57 3.86
C LEU A 218 -5.89 -1.94 3.24
N TYR A 219 -7.08 -2.45 3.57
CA TYR A 219 -8.34 -1.84 3.14
C TYR A 219 -8.44 -0.38 3.58
N ARG A 220 -8.16 -0.07 4.85
CA ARG A 220 -8.18 1.31 5.38
C ARG A 220 -7.24 2.22 4.59
N VAL A 221 -6.01 1.78 4.32
CA VAL A 221 -5.00 2.57 3.59
C VAL A 221 -5.45 2.85 2.16
N ILE A 222 -5.98 1.84 1.46
CA ILE A 222 -6.47 2.02 0.10
C ILE A 222 -7.73 2.90 0.09
N ALA A 223 -8.63 2.77 1.06
CA ALA A 223 -9.82 3.62 1.19
C ALA A 223 -9.45 5.09 1.41
N ILE A 224 -8.44 5.37 2.24
CA ILE A 224 -7.90 6.73 2.41
C ILE A 224 -7.31 7.24 1.09
N THR A 225 -6.56 6.40 0.38
CA THR A 225 -6.00 6.74 -0.94
C THR A 225 -7.09 7.01 -2.00
N MET A 226 -8.22 6.31 -1.90
CA MET A 226 -9.40 6.52 -2.72
C MET A 226 -10.03 7.91 -2.46
N GLY A 227 -9.80 8.48 -1.25
CA GLY A 227 -10.22 9.81 -0.84
C GLY A 227 -11.15 9.83 0.38
N ILE A 228 -11.38 8.69 1.03
CA ILE A 228 -12.19 8.59 2.25
C ILE A 228 -11.42 9.25 3.41
N PRO A 229 -12.04 10.15 4.18
CA PRO A 229 -11.39 10.73 5.36
C PRO A 229 -10.91 9.65 6.35
N ASP A 230 -9.74 9.87 6.95
CA ASP A 230 -9.10 8.91 7.86
C ASP A 230 -9.87 8.69 9.17
N ASP A 231 -10.72 9.64 9.54
CA ASP A 231 -11.66 9.62 10.66
C ASP A 231 -13.05 9.04 10.28
N GLU A 232 -13.22 8.56 9.04
CA GLU A 232 -14.43 7.88 8.57
C GLU A 232 -14.20 6.42 8.16
N VAL A 233 -12.95 5.96 8.19
CA VAL A 233 -12.58 4.55 7.98
C VAL A 233 -11.46 4.14 8.93
N LEU A 234 -11.76 3.16 9.79
CA LEU A 234 -10.83 2.64 10.79
C LEU A 234 -10.63 1.14 10.59
N ALA A 235 -9.48 0.64 11.03
CA ALA A 235 -9.24 -0.79 11.19
C ALA A 235 -9.34 -1.11 12.68
N GLY A 236 -9.89 -2.26 13.03
CA GLY A 236 -10.04 -2.67 14.42
C GLY A 236 -10.52 -4.11 14.54
N GLY A 237 -10.99 -4.51 15.71
CA GLY A 237 -11.37 -5.89 15.93
C GLY A 237 -11.97 -6.19 17.30
N ASP A 238 -12.08 -7.48 17.61
CA ASP A 238 -12.58 -7.99 18.88
C ASP A 238 -11.54 -7.99 20.00
N ASN A 239 -10.30 -7.58 19.71
CA ASN A 239 -9.14 -7.62 20.60
C ASN A 239 -8.72 -9.06 21.00
N ILE A 240 -9.06 -10.06 20.18
CA ILE A 240 -8.75 -11.48 20.39
C ILE A 240 -8.15 -12.10 19.13
N HIS A 241 -8.92 -12.23 18.04
CA HIS A 241 -8.47 -12.91 16.82
C HIS A 241 -8.99 -12.25 15.54
N PHE A 242 -10.21 -11.71 15.56
CA PHE A 242 -10.82 -11.15 14.35
C PHE A 242 -10.62 -9.65 14.26
N SER A 243 -10.19 -9.22 13.08
CA SER A 243 -10.15 -7.83 12.69
C SER A 243 -11.08 -7.55 11.52
N TRP A 244 -11.53 -6.31 11.42
CA TRP A 244 -12.41 -5.79 10.38
C TRP A 244 -12.23 -4.28 10.23
N ASN A 245 -13.00 -3.68 9.32
CA ASN A 245 -13.04 -2.24 9.14
C ASN A 245 -14.31 -1.64 9.75
N TYR A 246 -14.16 -0.55 10.49
CA TYR A 246 -15.28 0.32 10.83
C TYR A 246 -15.38 1.40 9.76
N VAL A 247 -16.57 1.57 9.20
CA VAL A 247 -16.80 2.54 8.13
C VAL A 247 -18.00 3.41 8.51
N LYS A 248 -17.78 4.73 8.54
CA LYS A 248 -18.80 5.71 8.87
C LYS A 248 -19.63 6.02 7.62
N ILE A 249 -20.82 5.45 7.54
CA ILE A 249 -21.69 5.52 6.36
C ILE A 249 -23.14 5.83 6.75
N ASN A 250 -23.92 6.26 5.76
CA ASN A 250 -25.35 6.45 5.89
C ASN A 250 -26.09 5.44 5.01
N ILE A 251 -26.91 4.60 5.63
CA ILE A 251 -27.77 3.61 4.95
C ILE A 251 -29.26 3.86 5.25
N GLY A 252 -29.64 5.13 5.42
CA GLY A 252 -31.03 5.55 5.64
C GLY A 252 -31.45 5.66 7.11
N LYS A 253 -30.52 5.52 8.06
CA LYS A 253 -30.77 5.68 9.50
C LYS A 253 -29.82 6.71 10.15
N GLY A 254 -29.40 7.70 9.36
CA GLY A 254 -28.34 8.64 9.73
C GLY A 254 -26.95 8.04 9.55
N LYS A 255 -25.93 8.90 9.65
CA LYS A 255 -24.54 8.50 9.49
C LYS A 255 -24.05 7.82 10.77
N LYS A 256 -23.69 6.53 10.68
CA LYS A 256 -23.23 5.70 11.81
C LYS A 256 -22.02 4.86 11.41
N TRP A 257 -21.33 4.29 12.39
CA TRP A 257 -20.25 3.34 12.18
C TRP A 257 -20.79 1.93 11.98
N TYR A 258 -20.49 1.34 10.82
CA TYR A 258 -20.81 -0.04 10.47
C TYR A 258 -19.54 -0.87 10.37
N ILE A 259 -19.68 -2.19 10.48
CA ILE A 259 -18.60 -3.15 10.35
C ILE A 259 -18.60 -3.72 8.92
N LEU A 260 -17.47 -3.59 8.24
CA LEU A 260 -17.16 -4.30 7.00
C LEU A 260 -16.06 -5.32 7.29
N ASP A 261 -16.43 -6.59 7.29
CA ASP A 261 -15.48 -7.70 7.45
C ASP A 261 -15.13 -8.25 6.06
N ILE A 262 -14.04 -7.73 5.49
CA ILE A 262 -13.64 -8.09 4.12
C ILE A 262 -13.25 -9.56 3.94
N ILE A 263 -12.94 -10.28 5.02
CA ILE A 263 -12.59 -11.70 4.95
C ILE A 263 -13.85 -12.55 4.91
N LYS A 264 -14.87 -12.18 5.69
CA LYS A 264 -16.10 -12.97 5.82
C LYS A 264 -17.23 -12.52 4.91
N THR A 265 -17.16 -11.32 4.34
CA THR A 265 -18.18 -10.85 3.41
C THR A 265 -18.20 -11.73 2.16
N THR A 266 -19.34 -12.38 1.92
CA THR A 266 -19.59 -13.19 0.72
C THR A 266 -20.57 -12.50 -0.24
N GLU A 267 -21.31 -11.49 0.24
CA GLU A 267 -22.28 -10.74 -0.52
C GLU A 267 -21.89 -9.26 -0.60
N TRP A 268 -21.28 -8.87 -1.71
CA TRP A 268 -20.75 -7.53 -1.96
C TRP A 268 -21.83 -6.54 -2.41
N ASN A 269 -22.74 -6.21 -1.50
CA ASN A 269 -23.68 -5.10 -1.65
C ASN A 269 -23.80 -4.29 -0.36
N VAL A 270 -24.19 -3.02 -0.48
CA VAL A 270 -24.23 -2.06 0.65
C VAL A 270 -25.05 -2.58 1.84
N TYR A 271 -26.16 -3.27 1.61
CA TYR A 271 -27.05 -3.71 2.70
C TYR A 271 -26.59 -4.97 3.43
N LYS A 272 -25.71 -5.77 2.81
CA LYS A 272 -25.23 -7.03 3.37
C LYS A 272 -23.76 -7.01 3.77
N GLY A 273 -22.93 -6.26 3.04
CA GLY A 273 -21.50 -6.11 3.37
C GLY A 273 -21.27 -5.28 4.62
N PHE A 274 -22.12 -4.29 4.89
CA PHE A 274 -22.07 -3.50 6.12
C PHE A 274 -22.99 -4.10 7.19
N THR A 275 -22.38 -4.49 8.32
CA THR A 275 -23.06 -5.13 9.45
C THR A 275 -23.05 -4.26 10.70
N THR A 276 -23.95 -4.54 11.64
CA THR A 276 -24.05 -3.86 12.93
C THR A 276 -23.21 -4.58 13.99
N ASP A 277 -22.96 -3.90 15.11
CA ASP A 277 -22.28 -4.51 16.27
C ASP A 277 -23.01 -5.78 16.74
N ALA A 278 -24.34 -5.75 16.78
CA ALA A 278 -25.16 -6.88 17.22
C ALA A 278 -24.95 -8.13 16.34
N LYS A 279 -24.97 -7.96 15.01
CA LYS A 279 -24.71 -9.06 14.06
C LYS A 279 -23.29 -9.59 14.19
N LYS A 280 -22.31 -8.70 14.40
CA LYS A 280 -20.92 -9.13 14.57
C LYS A 280 -20.74 -9.90 15.87
N VAL A 281 -21.35 -9.46 16.97
CA VAL A 281 -21.32 -10.19 18.26
C VAL A 281 -21.95 -11.58 18.11
N GLU A 282 -23.09 -11.71 17.43
CA GLU A 282 -23.73 -13.00 17.16
C GLU A 282 -22.79 -13.94 16.39
N TYR A 283 -22.14 -13.42 15.34
CA TYR A 283 -21.13 -14.16 14.59
C TYR A 283 -19.96 -14.62 15.48
N LEU A 284 -19.40 -13.72 16.29
CA LEU A 284 -18.25 -14.07 17.13
C LEU A 284 -18.65 -15.12 18.19
N LYS A 285 -19.88 -15.06 18.73
CA LYS A 285 -20.38 -16.08 19.66
C LYS A 285 -20.53 -17.44 19.01
N SER A 286 -20.94 -17.52 17.75
CA SER A 286 -20.99 -18.81 17.04
C SER A 286 -19.59 -19.39 16.78
N PHE A 287 -18.56 -18.54 16.74
CA PHE A 287 -17.17 -18.98 16.58
C PHE A 287 -16.49 -19.36 17.90
N TYR A 288 -16.55 -18.50 18.93
CA TYR A 288 -15.89 -18.73 20.22
C TYR A 288 -16.70 -19.57 21.20
N GLY A 289 -17.99 -19.77 20.92
CA GLY A 289 -18.95 -20.41 21.81
C GLY A 289 -19.82 -19.39 22.55
N GLU A 290 -21.07 -19.77 22.80
CA GLU A 290 -22.10 -18.89 23.39
C GLU A 290 -21.76 -18.38 24.80
N TYR A 291 -20.89 -19.10 25.52
CA TYR A 291 -20.46 -18.77 26.87
C TYR A 291 -19.33 -17.73 26.93
N TYR A 292 -18.74 -17.38 25.78
CA TYR A 292 -17.72 -16.34 25.74
C TYR A 292 -18.37 -14.95 25.89
N ASP A 293 -17.88 -14.13 26.83
CA ASP A 293 -18.42 -12.79 27.10
C ASP A 293 -17.99 -11.78 26.02
N ILE A 294 -18.64 -11.86 24.85
CA ILE A 294 -18.39 -10.96 23.72
C ILE A 294 -19.35 -9.79 23.81
N LYS A 295 -18.79 -8.61 24.04
CA LYS A 295 -19.51 -7.34 24.08
C LYS A 295 -18.89 -6.36 23.10
N ALA A 296 -19.72 -5.73 22.29
CA ALA A 296 -19.27 -4.67 21.38
C ALA A 296 -18.57 -3.51 22.11
N SER A 297 -18.88 -3.29 23.40
CA SER A 297 -18.16 -2.31 24.24
C SER A 297 -16.67 -2.61 24.39
N ASN A 298 -16.22 -3.84 24.15
CA ASN A 298 -14.82 -4.26 24.29
C ASN A 298 -14.06 -4.18 22.97
N PHE A 299 -14.76 -3.91 21.86
CA PHE A 299 -14.12 -3.79 20.56
C PHE A 299 -13.12 -2.63 20.51
N VAL A 300 -12.07 -2.83 19.72
CA VAL A 300 -10.93 -1.92 19.63
C VAL A 300 -10.72 -1.39 18.22
N ILE A 301 -9.98 -0.29 18.11
CA ILE A 301 -9.40 0.21 16.87
C ILE A 301 -7.88 0.15 16.94
N PHE A 302 -7.26 0.08 15.76
CA PHE A 302 -5.82 0.15 15.61
C PHE A 302 -5.39 1.54 15.16
N ASN A 303 -4.60 2.21 16.00
CA ASN A 303 -4.25 3.62 15.81
C ASN A 303 -3.20 3.81 14.71
N ASN A 304 -2.26 2.89 14.59
CA ASN A 304 -1.28 2.88 13.52
C ASN A 304 -1.92 2.58 12.15
N ARG A 305 -1.34 3.13 11.09
CA ARG A 305 -1.89 3.05 9.72
C ARG A 305 -1.30 1.87 8.96
N TYR A 306 0.01 1.63 9.06
CA TYR A 306 0.77 0.67 8.24
C TYR A 306 1.30 -0.55 9.00
N ASN A 307 1.54 -0.42 10.31
CA ASN A 307 2.07 -1.41 11.24
C ASN A 307 3.46 -1.97 10.89
N TYR A 308 4.40 -1.10 10.52
CA TYR A 308 5.82 -1.47 10.39
C TYR A 308 6.64 -0.97 11.61
N PRO A 309 7.82 -1.55 11.91
CA PRO A 309 8.66 -1.09 13.01
C PRO A 309 8.98 0.40 12.91
N TYR A 310 8.84 1.12 14.02
CA TYR A 310 9.11 2.56 14.12
C TYR A 310 8.14 3.48 13.34
N GLU A 311 6.97 2.99 12.91
CA GLU A 311 5.93 3.83 12.30
C GLU A 311 5.52 4.99 13.22
N SER A 312 5.36 4.72 14.52
CA SER A 312 5.12 5.74 15.53
C SER A 312 6.41 6.02 16.29
N ARG A 313 6.93 7.24 16.19
CA ARG A 313 8.06 7.71 17.03
C ARG A 313 7.68 7.90 18.50
N TYR A 314 6.39 7.98 18.79
CA TYR A 314 5.85 8.17 20.13
C TYR A 314 5.18 6.88 20.62
N ASN A 315 5.25 6.64 21.92
CA ASN A 315 4.69 5.47 22.60
C ASN A 315 3.15 5.55 22.66
N TYR A 316 2.50 5.73 21.51
CA TYR A 316 1.05 5.78 21.39
C TYR A 316 0.52 4.37 21.61
N ASN A 317 -0.57 4.24 22.37
CA ASN A 317 -1.27 2.96 22.47
C ASN A 317 -1.63 2.51 21.04
N LEU A 318 -0.99 1.44 20.57
CA LEU A 318 -1.19 0.90 19.21
C LEU A 318 -2.65 0.49 18.97
N THR A 319 -3.33 0.17 20.06
CA THR A 319 -4.73 -0.26 20.10
C THR A 319 -5.46 0.55 21.17
N GLU A 320 -6.70 0.94 20.89
CA GLU A 320 -7.56 1.56 21.88
C GLU A 320 -9.01 1.12 21.76
N ASN A 321 -9.75 1.23 22.86
CA ASN A 321 -11.17 0.91 22.88
C ASN A 321 -11.97 1.85 21.97
N PHE A 322 -12.83 1.30 21.11
CA PHE A 322 -13.52 2.09 20.09
C PHE A 322 -14.49 3.12 20.69
N ASN A 323 -15.21 2.77 21.76
CA ASN A 323 -16.10 3.72 22.44
C ASN A 323 -15.32 4.90 23.05
N SER A 324 -14.14 4.62 23.61
CA SER A 324 -13.26 5.65 24.15
C SER A 324 -12.77 6.59 23.05
N TRP A 325 -12.37 6.04 21.88
CA TRP A 325 -12.02 6.85 20.71
C TRP A 325 -13.19 7.73 20.25
N LEU A 326 -14.40 7.16 20.13
CA LEU A 326 -15.59 7.88 19.68
C LEU A 326 -15.93 9.04 20.61
N SER A 327 -15.88 8.82 21.93
CA SER A 327 -16.15 9.86 22.93
C SER A 327 -15.13 10.99 22.86
N ARG A 328 -13.83 10.67 22.79
CA ARG A 328 -12.76 11.66 22.75
C ARG A 328 -12.76 12.51 21.47
N ASN A 329 -13.10 11.90 20.33
CA ASN A 329 -13.04 12.56 19.02
C ASN A 329 -14.40 13.09 18.54
N ASN A 330 -15.46 13.00 19.35
CA ASN A 330 -16.84 13.25 18.91
C ASN A 330 -17.17 12.47 17.62
N GLY A 331 -16.71 11.21 17.54
CA GLY A 331 -16.69 10.40 16.33
C GLY A 331 -18.08 9.94 15.86
N GLY A 332 -19.13 10.15 16.68
CA GLY A 332 -20.50 9.71 16.42
C GLY A 332 -20.84 8.39 17.12
N ILE A 333 -21.80 7.65 16.57
CA ILE A 333 -22.34 6.42 17.18
C ILE A 333 -22.19 5.20 16.27
N ARG A 334 -22.13 4.02 16.88
CA ARG A 334 -22.11 2.72 16.19
C ARG A 334 -23.52 2.26 15.83
N ALA A 335 -23.60 1.43 14.79
CA ALA A 335 -24.86 0.94 14.23
C ALA A 335 -25.35 -0.37 14.85
#